data_AF-A0A8J2P9E2-F1
#
_entry.id   AF-A0A8J2P9E2-F1
#
_cell.length_a   1.000
_cell.length_b   1.000
_cell.length_c   1.000
_cell.angle_alpha   90.00
_cell.angle_beta   90.00
_cell.angle_gamma   90.00
#
_symmetry.space_group_name_H-M   'P 1'
#
loop_
_entity.id
_entity.type
_entity.pdbx_description
1 polymer ?
#
loop_
_entity_poly.entity_id
_entity_poly.type
_entity_poly.pdbx_seq_one_letter_code
_entity_poly.pdbx_strand_id
1 'polypeptide(L)'
;MKDFRGQRKGGPDLSDMFPRVYYHDEEIIIQEDLTKRGFAIMPKGIKRNFEETKLVFEHIARLHAVSHVMIETSGGPTEFLKSHPFLVEMMKKPAMREVMSQAFEPSLGHCISLIKSSKCEDKQEKYELLEKYQGK
;
A
#
# COMPACT_ATOMS: atom_id res chain seq x y z
N MET A 1 -6.46 -22.56 -16.58
CA MET A 1 -6.09 -21.40 -15.75
C MET A 1 -6.66 -21.66 -14.36
N LYS A 2 -5.81 -21.89 -13.34
CA LYS A 2 -6.29 -22.24 -11.98
C LYS A 2 -6.95 -21.02 -11.35
N ASP A 3 -8.21 -21.17 -10.97
CA ASP A 3 -9.01 -20.13 -10.32
C ASP A 3 -8.47 -19.84 -8.91
N PHE A 4 -7.69 -18.77 -8.80
CA PHE A 4 -7.09 -18.29 -7.55
C PHE A 4 -8.14 -17.72 -6.56
N ARG A 5 -9.41 -17.57 -6.99
CA ARG A 5 -10.46 -16.86 -6.23
C ARG A 5 -11.33 -17.79 -5.38
N GLY A 6 -11.32 -19.10 -5.63
CA GLY A 6 -12.28 -20.03 -5.03
C GLY A 6 -12.05 -20.43 -3.56
N GLN A 7 -10.96 -20.01 -2.90
CA GLN A 7 -10.55 -20.61 -1.62
C GLN A 7 -10.42 -19.66 -0.42
N ARG A 8 -10.71 -18.37 -0.54
CA ARG A 8 -10.67 -17.48 0.63
C ARG A 8 -12.08 -17.11 1.10
N LYS A 9 -12.54 -17.77 2.16
CA LYS A 9 -13.59 -17.24 3.05
C LYS A 9 -12.98 -16.11 3.90
N GLY A 10 -12.72 -14.96 3.27
CA GLY A 10 -12.65 -13.70 4.00
C GLY A 10 -14.08 -13.36 4.43
N GLY A 11 -14.27 -12.93 5.67
CA GLY A 11 -15.56 -12.57 6.25
C GLY A 11 -16.39 -11.62 5.36
N PRO A 12 -17.71 -11.53 5.61
CA PRO A 12 -18.71 -11.02 4.68
C PRO A 12 -18.47 -9.60 4.12
N ASP A 13 -17.62 -8.79 4.75
CA ASP A 13 -17.37 -7.39 4.36
C ASP A 13 -15.93 -7.11 3.86
N LEU A 14 -15.07 -8.12 3.68
CA LEU A 14 -13.64 -7.89 3.41
C LEU A 14 -13.28 -7.67 1.92
N SER A 15 -14.18 -7.94 0.99
CA SER A 15 -13.92 -7.87 -0.46
C SER A 15 -14.49 -6.62 -1.15
N ASP A 16 -15.22 -5.76 -0.44
CA ASP A 16 -16.08 -4.77 -1.11
C ASP A 16 -15.46 -3.36 -1.23
N MET A 17 -14.28 -3.11 -0.65
CA MET A 17 -13.58 -1.81 -0.76
C MET A 17 -12.82 -1.61 -2.07
N PHE A 18 -12.50 -2.70 -2.78
CA PHE A 18 -11.85 -2.63 -4.08
C PHE A 18 -12.86 -2.97 -5.19
N PRO A 19 -12.82 -2.26 -6.33
CA PRO A 19 -13.72 -2.58 -7.43
C PRO A 19 -13.41 -3.97 -7.96
N ARG A 20 -14.45 -4.74 -8.29
CA ARG A 20 -14.25 -6.02 -8.97
C ARG A 20 -13.62 -5.78 -10.33
N VAL A 21 -12.63 -6.59 -10.69
CA VAL A 21 -12.06 -6.59 -12.04
C VAL A 21 -12.84 -7.59 -12.89
N TYR A 22 -13.46 -7.13 -13.96
CA TYR A 22 -14.19 -7.97 -14.92
C TYR A 22 -13.29 -8.49 -16.03
N TYR A 23 -12.32 -7.67 -16.44
CA TYR A 23 -11.36 -8.01 -17.49
C TYR A 23 -10.06 -7.25 -17.25
N HIS A 24 -8.94 -7.86 -17.64
CA HIS A 24 -7.66 -7.18 -17.72
C HIS A 24 -6.79 -7.80 -18.82
N ASP A 25 -5.99 -6.97 -19.47
CA ASP A 25 -4.84 -7.37 -20.27
C ASP A 25 -3.66 -6.41 -19.99
N GLU A 26 -2.70 -6.32 -20.91
CA GLU A 26 -1.51 -5.47 -20.75
C GLU A 26 -1.81 -3.97 -20.90
N GLU A 27 -2.93 -3.59 -21.55
CA GLU A 27 -3.27 -2.20 -21.89
C GLU A 27 -4.53 -1.71 -21.17
N ILE A 28 -5.48 -2.61 -20.90
CA ILE A 28 -6.83 -2.27 -20.46
C ILE A 28 -7.18 -3.04 -19.19
N ILE A 29 -7.78 -2.34 -18.24
CA ILE A 29 -8.43 -2.94 -17.06
C ILE A 29 -9.88 -2.47 -17.05
N ILE A 30 -10.82 -3.42 -17.06
CA ILE A 30 -12.26 -3.15 -16.91
C ILE A 30 -12.68 -3.51 -15.50
N GLN A 31 -13.19 -2.53 -14.77
CA GLN A 31 -13.55 -2.65 -13.37
C GLN A 31 -15.02 -2.30 -13.12
N GLU A 32 -15.52 -2.70 -11.95
CA GLU A 32 -16.81 -2.31 -11.41
C GLU A 32 -16.97 -0.78 -11.34
N ASP A 33 -18.14 -0.30 -11.77
CA ASP A 33 -18.53 1.10 -11.62
C ASP A 33 -18.97 1.38 -10.18
N LEU A 34 -18.05 1.93 -9.38
CA LEU A 34 -18.28 2.25 -7.98
C LEU A 34 -19.22 3.44 -7.76
N THR A 35 -19.52 4.24 -8.79
CA THR A 35 -20.45 5.39 -8.64
C THR A 35 -21.86 4.92 -8.28
N LYS A 36 -22.25 3.73 -8.74
CA LYS A 36 -23.53 3.09 -8.41
C LYS A 36 -23.65 2.70 -6.94
N ARG A 37 -22.51 2.60 -6.23
CA ARG A 37 -22.42 2.33 -4.78
C ARG A 37 -22.23 3.60 -3.96
N GLY A 38 -22.29 4.78 -4.60
CA GLY A 38 -22.15 6.08 -3.93
C GLY A 38 -20.71 6.53 -3.70
N PHE A 39 -19.71 5.86 -4.28
CA PHE A 39 -18.34 6.32 -4.22
C PHE A 39 -18.13 7.54 -5.12
N ALA A 40 -17.42 8.54 -4.61
CA ALA A 40 -17.05 9.73 -5.34
C ALA A 40 -15.58 10.12 -5.06
N ILE A 41 -14.91 10.66 -6.08
CA ILE A 41 -13.61 11.29 -5.90
C ILE A 41 -13.84 12.60 -5.14
N MET A 42 -13.25 12.71 -3.95
CA MET A 42 -13.39 13.92 -3.15
C MET A 42 -12.35 14.96 -3.56
N PRO A 43 -12.71 16.26 -3.51
CA PRO A 43 -11.78 17.35 -3.73
C PRO A 43 -10.56 17.29 -2.82
N LYS A 44 -9.39 17.64 -3.37
CA LYS A 44 -8.15 17.79 -2.59
C LYS A 44 -8.35 18.87 -1.50
N GLY A 45 -7.83 18.62 -0.31
CA GLY A 45 -7.91 19.55 0.82
C GLY A 45 -9.13 19.37 1.75
N ILE A 46 -10.13 18.57 1.35
CA ILE A 46 -11.22 18.20 2.25
C ILE A 46 -10.73 17.10 3.19
N LYS A 47 -10.74 17.38 4.49
CA LYS A 47 -10.38 16.42 5.53
C LYS A 47 -11.49 15.38 5.68
N ARG A 48 -11.09 14.13 5.87
CA ARG A 48 -12.00 13.03 6.21
C ARG A 48 -12.33 13.04 7.68
N ASN A 49 -13.52 12.55 8.00
CA ASN A 49 -13.85 12.28 9.38
C ASN A 49 -13.10 11.03 9.88
N PHE A 50 -13.15 10.80 11.19
CA PHE A 50 -12.43 9.70 11.82
C PHE A 50 -12.87 8.33 11.29
N GLU A 51 -14.18 8.11 11.10
CA GLU A 51 -14.72 6.82 10.66
C GLU A 51 -14.33 6.48 9.22
N GLU A 52 -14.41 7.45 8.31
CA GLU A 52 -13.93 7.31 6.93
C GLU A 52 -12.44 6.99 6.90
N THR A 53 -11.66 7.69 7.73
CA THR A 53 -10.22 7.49 7.82
C THR A 53 -9.90 6.09 8.35
N LYS A 54 -10.54 5.70 9.45
CA LYS A 54 -10.38 4.38 10.05
C LYS A 54 -10.67 3.26 9.05
N LEU A 55 -11.76 3.36 8.30
CA LEU A 55 -12.12 2.38 7.27
C LEU A 55 -10.98 2.21 6.24
N VAL A 56 -10.44 3.32 5.73
CA VAL A 56 -9.33 3.30 4.77
C VAL A 56 -8.07 2.67 5.37
N PHE A 57 -7.69 3.08 6.59
CA PHE A 57 -6.50 2.58 7.27
C PHE A 57 -6.59 1.09 7.58
N GLU A 58 -7.74 0.56 7.97
CA GLU A 58 -7.91 -0.88 8.19
C GLU A 58 -7.65 -1.70 6.92
N HIS A 59 -8.07 -1.22 5.76
CA HIS A 59 -7.85 -1.90 4.49
C HIS A 59 -6.40 -1.80 4.02
N ILE A 60 -5.79 -0.63 4.18
CA ILE A 60 -4.36 -0.45 3.91
C ILE A 60 -3.54 -1.39 4.80
N ALA A 61 -3.85 -1.49 6.09
CA ALA A 61 -3.18 -2.39 7.02
C ALA A 61 -3.29 -3.87 6.58
N ARG A 62 -4.50 -4.31 6.18
CA ARG A 62 -4.71 -5.68 5.65
C ARG A 62 -3.93 -5.92 4.36
N LEU A 63 -3.92 -4.96 3.43
CA LEU A 63 -3.16 -5.05 2.18
C LEU A 63 -1.65 -5.19 2.46
N HIS A 64 -1.11 -4.40 3.40
CA HIS A 64 0.28 -4.51 3.82
C HIS A 64 0.58 -5.87 4.49
N ALA A 65 -0.29 -6.35 5.38
CA ALA A 65 -0.11 -7.65 6.01
C ALA A 65 -0.07 -8.80 4.98
N VAL A 66 -0.99 -8.79 4.00
CA VAL A 66 -0.99 -9.78 2.91
C VAL A 66 0.27 -9.65 2.05
N SER A 67 0.67 -8.43 1.71
CA SER A 67 1.87 -8.18 0.90
C SER A 67 3.13 -8.65 1.61
N HIS A 68 3.23 -8.46 2.92
CA HIS A 68 4.33 -8.92 3.74
C HIS A 68 4.46 -10.45 3.70
N VAL A 69 3.36 -11.17 3.97
CA VAL A 69 3.34 -12.64 3.87
C VAL A 69 3.68 -13.12 2.45
N MET A 70 3.18 -12.43 1.42
CA MET A 70 3.48 -12.77 0.03
C MET A 70 4.97 -12.60 -0.30
N ILE A 71 5.61 -11.54 0.21
CA ILE A 71 7.05 -11.31 0.05
C ILE A 71 7.84 -12.39 0.78
N GLU A 72 7.49 -12.71 2.03
CA GLU A 72 8.18 -13.75 2.80
C GLU A 72 8.08 -15.12 2.12
N THR A 73 6.88 -15.51 1.71
CA THR A 73 6.63 -16.79 1.03
C THR A 73 7.30 -16.89 -0.34
N SER A 74 7.67 -15.76 -0.94
CA SER A 74 8.43 -15.70 -2.20
C SER A 74 9.95 -15.80 -2.01
N GLY A 75 10.45 -16.03 -0.79
CA GLY A 75 11.88 -16.06 -0.49
C GLY A 75 12.46 -14.71 -0.08
N GLY A 76 11.60 -13.76 0.31
CA GLY A 76 11.98 -12.43 0.76
C GLY A 76 11.95 -11.36 -0.35
N PRO A 77 12.25 -10.10 0.00
CA PRO A 77 12.06 -8.95 -0.89
C PRO A 77 12.79 -9.06 -2.23
N THR A 78 14.02 -9.58 -2.24
CA THR A 78 14.83 -9.70 -3.45
C THR A 78 14.22 -10.67 -4.46
N GLU A 79 13.83 -11.87 -4.03
CA GLU A 79 13.24 -12.88 -4.91
C GLU A 79 11.82 -12.49 -5.34
N PHE A 80 11.07 -11.83 -4.45
CA PHE A 80 9.78 -11.24 -4.80
C PHE A 80 9.90 -10.20 -5.93
N LEU A 81 10.87 -9.29 -5.87
CA LEU A 81 11.06 -8.27 -6.92
C LEU A 81 11.57 -8.86 -8.24
N LYS A 82 12.38 -9.92 -8.20
CA LYS A 82 12.80 -10.65 -9.41
C LYS A 82 11.63 -11.31 -10.12
N SER A 83 10.70 -11.88 -9.36
CA SER A 83 9.49 -12.53 -9.90
C SER A 83 8.40 -11.53 -10.34
N HIS A 84 8.50 -10.26 -9.93
CA HIS A 84 7.55 -9.19 -10.25
C HIS A 84 8.27 -7.93 -10.80
N PRO A 85 8.97 -8.05 -11.95
CA PRO A 85 9.84 -6.99 -12.47
C PRO A 85 9.11 -5.68 -12.76
N PHE A 86 7.81 -5.74 -13.09
CA PHE A 86 6.97 -4.56 -13.34
C PHE A 86 6.94 -3.59 -12.15
N LEU A 87 7.05 -4.08 -10.91
CA LEU A 87 7.11 -3.25 -9.71
C LEU A 87 8.39 -2.39 -9.69
N VAL A 88 9.52 -2.97 -10.10
CA VAL A 88 10.80 -2.27 -10.19
C VAL A 88 10.82 -1.32 -11.39
N GLU A 89 10.24 -1.71 -12.52
CA GLU A 89 10.17 -0.87 -13.71
C GLU A 89 9.34 0.40 -13.49
N MET A 90 8.20 0.28 -12.80
CA MET A 90 7.41 1.44 -12.37
C MET A 90 8.26 2.42 -11.56
N MET A 91 9.06 1.91 -10.61
CA MET A 91 9.92 2.73 -9.75
C MET A 91 11.09 3.38 -10.51
N LYS A 92 11.49 2.82 -11.65
CA LYS A 92 12.55 3.38 -12.53
C LYS A 92 12.05 4.50 -13.44
N LYS A 93 10.73 4.69 -13.59
CA LYS A 93 10.18 5.77 -14.43
C LYS A 93 10.60 7.15 -13.86
N PRO A 94 11.11 8.09 -14.68
CA PRO A 94 11.60 9.39 -14.21
C PRO A 94 10.58 10.16 -13.36
N ALA A 95 9.31 10.18 -13.79
CA ALA A 95 8.23 10.84 -13.06
C ALA A 95 7.99 10.24 -11.67
N MET A 96 8.07 8.91 -11.54
CA MET A 96 7.93 8.25 -10.24
C MET A 96 9.15 8.50 -9.35
N ARG A 97 10.36 8.50 -9.92
CA ARG A 97 11.59 8.80 -9.19
C ARG A 97 11.56 10.22 -8.62
N GLU A 98 11.11 11.20 -9.40
CA GLU A 98 10.99 12.59 -8.98
C GLU A 98 10.00 12.74 -7.82
N VAL A 99 8.78 12.20 -7.97
CA VAL A 99 7.74 12.21 -6.92
C VAL A 99 8.25 11.54 -5.65
N MET A 100 8.90 10.37 -5.76
CA MET A 100 9.43 9.66 -4.61
C MET A 100 10.56 10.44 -3.93
N SER A 101 11.49 11.04 -4.68
CA SER A 101 12.58 11.84 -4.10
C SER A 101 12.07 13.06 -3.33
N GLN A 102 11.00 13.70 -3.82
CA GLN A 102 10.40 14.85 -3.15
C GLN A 102 9.62 14.44 -1.89
N ALA A 103 9.03 13.25 -1.89
CA ALA A 103 8.21 12.76 -0.78
C ALA A 103 9.00 11.98 0.27
N PHE A 104 10.14 11.38 -0.08
CA PHE A 104 10.84 10.42 0.78
C PHE A 104 11.38 11.06 2.06
N GLU A 105 12.19 12.11 1.93
CA GLU A 105 12.81 12.78 3.09
C GLU A 105 11.78 13.38 4.06
N PRO A 106 10.76 14.14 3.61
CA PRO A 106 9.70 14.61 4.50
C PRO A 106 8.94 13.46 5.19
N SER A 107 8.67 12.37 4.47
CA SER A 107 7.95 11.22 5.02
C SER A 107 8.79 10.48 6.06
N LEU A 108 10.09 10.28 5.80
CA LEU A 108 11.03 9.66 6.73
C LEU A 108 11.17 10.49 8.00
N GLY A 109 11.33 11.81 7.87
CA GLY A 109 11.37 12.74 8.99
C GLY A 109 10.10 12.71 9.84
N HIS A 110 8.92 12.62 9.19
CA HIS A 110 7.65 12.48 9.89
C HIS A 110 7.54 11.14 10.64
N CYS A 111 7.91 10.02 10.01
CA CYS A 111 7.94 8.71 10.66
C CYS A 111 8.85 8.69 11.89
N ILE A 112 10.04 9.29 11.78
CA ILE A 112 10.98 9.43 12.90
C ILE A 112 10.36 10.25 14.03
N SER A 113 9.71 11.37 13.72
CA SER A 113 9.01 12.22 14.70
C SER A 113 7.88 11.46 15.43
N LEU A 114 7.11 10.69 14.68
CA LEU A 114 6.05 9.83 15.24
C LEU A 114 6.63 8.76 16.16
N ILE A 115 7.71 8.08 15.78
CA ILE A 115 8.34 7.06 16.63
C ILE A 115 8.87 7.68 17.92
N LYS A 116 9.55 8.85 17.83
CA LYS A 116 10.07 9.57 19.01
C LYS A 116 8.96 9.98 19.99
N SER A 117 7.78 10.33 19.48
CA SER A 117 6.61 10.71 20.29
C SER A 117 5.72 9.53 20.69
N SER A 118 5.94 8.34 20.13
CA SER A 118 5.14 7.15 20.42
C SER A 118 5.49 6.50 21.76
N LYS A 119 4.56 5.68 22.28
CA LYS A 119 4.76 4.81 23.45
C LYS A 119 5.32 3.43 23.09
N CYS A 120 5.90 3.26 21.90
CA CYS A 120 6.40 1.96 21.45
C CYS A 120 7.60 1.50 22.30
N GLU A 121 7.56 0.25 22.79
CA GLU A 121 8.62 -0.32 23.64
C GLU A 121 9.96 -0.39 22.90
N ASP A 122 9.95 -0.73 21.61
CA ASP A 122 11.16 -0.84 20.77
C ASP A 122 11.52 0.46 20.03
N LYS A 123 11.12 1.63 20.56
CA LYS A 123 11.28 2.92 19.86
C LYS A 123 12.71 3.23 19.45
N GLN A 124 13.69 2.85 20.28
CA GLN A 124 15.10 3.17 20.06
C GLN A 124 15.68 2.39 18.88
N GLU A 125 15.43 1.07 18.84
CA GLU A 125 15.84 0.20 17.74
C GLU A 125 15.22 0.65 16.41
N LYS A 126 13.92 0.97 16.41
CA LYS A 126 13.20 1.44 15.21
C LYS A 126 13.70 2.79 14.73
N TYR A 127 14.04 3.69 15.66
CA TYR A 127 14.67 4.97 15.33
C TYR A 127 16.04 4.77 14.65
N GLU A 128 16.91 3.98 15.28
CA GLU A 128 18.25 3.69 14.76
C GLU A 128 18.22 2.98 13.40
N LEU A 129 17.20 2.16 13.15
CA LEU A 129 16.98 1.55 11.85
C LEU A 129 16.67 2.60 10.77
N LEU A 130 15.75 3.53 11.05
CA LEU A 130 15.31 4.54 10.08
C LEU A 130 16.34 5.65 9.86
N GLU A 131 17.11 6.00 10.89
CA GLU A 131 18.18 7.00 10.80
C GLU A 131 19.22 6.62 9.74
N LYS A 132 19.48 5.32 9.54
CA LYS A 132 20.41 4.80 8.51
C LYS A 132 20.02 5.14 7.07
N TYR A 133 18.79 5.62 6.85
CA TYR A 133 18.25 5.96 5.54
C TYR A 133 18.12 7.48 5.32
N GLN A 134 18.42 8.32 6.31
CA GLN A 134 18.43 9.77 6.11
C GLN A 134 19.60 10.19 5.21
N GLY A 135 19.34 11.03 4.21
CA GLY A 135 20.35 11.58 3.31
C GLY A 135 20.90 10.59 2.27
N LYS A 136 20.20 9.47 2.03
CA LYS A 136 20.52 8.47 0.99
C LYS A 136 19.52 8.53 -0.15
#